data_AF-A0A960PP95-F1
#
_entry.id   AF-A0A960PP95-F1
#
_cell.length_a   1.000
_cell.length_b   1.000
_cell.length_c   1.000
_cell.angle_alpha   90.00
_cell.angle_beta   90.00
_cell.angle_gamma   90.00
#
_symmetry.space_group_name_H-M   'P 1'
#
loop_
_entity.id
_entity.type
_entity.pdbx_description
1 polymer ?
#
loop_
_entity_poly.entity_id
_entity_poly.type
_entity_poly.pdbx_seq_one_letter_code
_entity_poly.pdbx_strand_id
1 'polypeptide(L)'
;MTSDWSAGGPAVSELAADNGCFDFLNWRCDLLGEISPGGLLSELQARGFELRTSHPSLKVLRDASGNEISWVCSTGRVRLRVDYLLPRERREEEARRLHGVFVAALRAV
;
A
#
# COMPACT_ATOMS: atom_id res chain seq x y z
N MET A 1 4.44 -6.93 -31.88
CA MET A 1 5.70 -6.33 -31.40
C MET A 1 5.83 -6.71 -29.94
N THR A 2 6.96 -7.31 -29.61
CA THR A 2 7.22 -8.19 -28.47
C THR A 2 7.21 -7.44 -27.14
N SER A 3 6.29 -7.82 -26.26
CA SER A 3 6.29 -7.41 -24.85
C SER A 3 7.44 -8.10 -24.13
N ASP A 4 8.39 -7.30 -23.66
CA ASP A 4 9.53 -7.72 -22.86
C ASP A 4 9.05 -8.00 -21.41
N TRP A 5 8.78 -9.26 -21.08
CA TRP A 5 8.28 -9.70 -19.77
C TRP A 5 9.40 -10.21 -18.85
N SER A 6 10.63 -9.72 -18.98
CA SER A 6 11.77 -10.31 -18.26
C SER A 6 12.74 -9.29 -17.69
N ALA A 7 12.24 -8.51 -16.74
CA ALA A 7 13.01 -7.94 -15.62
C ALA A 7 12.08 -7.84 -14.40
N GLY A 8 11.37 -8.93 -14.10
CA GLY A 8 10.14 -8.93 -13.27
C GLY A 8 10.41 -8.92 -11.77
N GLY A 9 10.91 -7.81 -11.24
CA GLY A 9 10.79 -7.52 -9.80
C GLY A 9 9.32 -7.31 -9.41
N PRO A 10 9.00 -7.35 -8.10
CA PRO A 10 7.65 -7.07 -7.63
C PRO A 10 7.19 -5.67 -8.10
N ALA A 11 6.04 -5.63 -8.75
CA ALA A 11 5.45 -4.42 -9.29
C ALA A 11 4.13 -4.08 -8.59
N VAL A 12 3.64 -2.86 -8.80
CA VAL A 12 2.36 -2.39 -8.27
C VAL A 12 1.53 -1.86 -9.43
N SER A 13 0.24 -2.18 -9.46
CA SER A 13 -0.71 -1.60 -10.40
C SER A 13 -0.91 -0.09 -10.15
N GLU A 14 -1.60 0.58 -11.07
CA GLU A 14 -1.94 1.99 -10.89
C GLU A 14 -2.81 2.21 -9.66
N LEU A 15 -2.56 3.31 -8.96
CA LEU A 15 -3.35 3.71 -7.81
C LEU A 15 -4.73 4.21 -8.27
N ALA A 16 -5.79 3.55 -7.81
CA ALA A 16 -7.17 3.92 -8.08
C ALA A 16 -7.88 4.37 -6.80
N ALA A 17 -8.82 5.30 -6.91
CA ALA A 17 -9.73 5.59 -5.81
C ALA A 17 -10.59 4.34 -5.53
N ASP A 18 -10.76 4.00 -4.26
CA ASP A 18 -11.62 2.90 -3.83
C ASP A 18 -12.92 3.47 -3.26
N ASN A 19 -14.05 2.93 -3.71
CA ASN A 19 -15.36 3.44 -3.31
C ASN A 19 -15.59 3.14 -1.82
N GLY A 20 -15.98 4.16 -1.06
CA GLY A 20 -16.36 4.02 0.34
C GLY A 20 -17.35 5.11 0.75
N CYS A 21 -17.86 5.03 1.97
CA CYS A 21 -18.84 6.01 2.48
C CYS A 21 -18.28 7.45 2.59
N PHE A 22 -16.96 7.61 2.53
CA PHE A 22 -16.27 8.89 2.58
C PHE A 22 -15.39 9.06 1.35
N ASP A 23 -15.65 10.11 0.59
CA ASP A 23 -14.92 10.42 -0.65
C ASP A 23 -13.41 10.55 -0.40
N PHE A 24 -12.63 9.93 -1.29
CA PHE A 24 -11.16 9.98 -1.34
C PHE A 24 -10.44 9.51 -0.07
N LEU A 25 -11.14 8.81 0.82
CA LEU A 25 -10.52 8.26 2.04
C LEU A 25 -9.79 6.95 1.77
N ASN A 26 -10.27 6.16 0.80
CA ASN A 26 -9.72 4.85 0.47
C ASN A 26 -9.21 4.86 -0.97
N TRP A 27 -8.06 4.21 -1.16
CA TRP A 27 -7.40 4.02 -2.43
C TRP A 27 -6.91 2.59 -2.51
N ARG A 28 -6.77 2.08 -3.72
CA ARG A 28 -6.37 0.70 -3.97
C ARG A 28 -5.30 0.62 -5.03
N CYS A 29 -4.38 -0.30 -4.82
CA CYS A 29 -3.52 -0.86 -5.84
C CYS A 29 -3.36 -2.36 -5.59
N ASP A 30 -2.73 -3.07 -6.52
CA ASP A 30 -2.52 -4.50 -6.46
C ASP A 30 -1.02 -4.79 -6.66
N LEU A 31 -0.47 -5.67 -5.82
CA LEU A 31 0.86 -6.23 -6.03
C LEU A 31 0.82 -7.20 -7.20
N LEU A 32 1.74 -7.00 -8.14
CA LEU A 32 1.96 -7.85 -9.29
C LEU A 32 3.20 -8.69 -9.03
N GLY A 33 2.99 -9.97 -8.75
CA GLY A 33 4.03 -10.93 -8.38
C GLY A 33 3.93 -11.40 -6.92
N GLU A 34 4.67 -12.46 -6.61
CA GLU A 34 4.75 -12.99 -5.25
C GLU A 34 5.77 -12.20 -4.43
N ILE A 35 5.42 -11.88 -3.19
CA ILE A 35 6.32 -11.27 -2.23
C ILE A 35 6.22 -11.99 -0.89
N SER A 36 7.38 -12.20 -0.27
CA SER A 36 7.44 -12.65 1.12
C SER A 36 6.96 -11.52 2.04
N PRO A 37 5.93 -11.73 2.86
CA PRO A 37 5.45 -10.68 3.77
C PRO A 37 6.48 -10.18 4.75
N GLY A 38 7.45 -11.02 5.14
CA GLY A 38 8.45 -10.66 6.15
C GLY A 38 9.28 -9.43 5.76
N GLY A 39 9.86 -9.44 4.55
CA GLY A 39 10.72 -8.34 4.09
C GLY A 39 9.95 -7.03 3.98
N LEU A 40 8.78 -7.05 3.35
CA LEU A 40 7.97 -5.85 3.15
C LEU A 40 7.48 -5.26 4.47
N LEU A 41 7.12 -6.11 5.44
CA LEU A 41 6.75 -5.67 6.78
C LEU A 41 7.91 -4.97 7.48
N SER A 42 9.11 -5.58 7.47
CA SER A 42 10.29 -4.99 8.09
C SER A 42 10.65 -3.64 7.47
N GLU A 43 10.59 -3.50 6.15
CA GLU A 43 10.84 -2.24 5.45
C GLU A 43 9.81 -1.16 5.79
N LEU A 44 8.51 -1.50 5.84
CA LEU A 44 7.49 -0.54 6.24
C LEU A 44 7.64 -0.12 7.71
N GLN A 45 8.02 -1.04 8.60
CA GLN A 45 8.31 -0.71 10.00
C GLN A 45 9.52 0.21 10.14
N ALA A 46 10.59 -0.01 9.37
CA ALA A 46 11.76 0.86 9.33
C ALA A 46 11.41 2.29 8.84
N ARG A 47 10.35 2.43 8.04
CA ARG A 47 9.80 3.71 7.57
C ARG A 47 8.81 4.36 8.53
N GLY A 48 8.65 3.82 9.74
CA GLY A 48 7.83 4.40 10.79
C GLY A 48 6.37 3.93 10.81
N PHE A 49 6.04 2.84 10.12
CA PHE A 49 4.73 2.23 10.25
C PHE A 49 4.69 1.23 11.41
N GLU A 50 3.64 1.28 12.21
CA GLU A 50 3.35 0.32 13.26
C GLU A 50 2.45 -0.80 12.73
N LEU A 51 2.80 -2.06 12.99
CA LEU A 51 1.96 -3.21 12.66
C LEU A 51 0.76 -3.28 13.61
N ARG A 52 -0.45 -3.02 13.10
CA ARG A 52 -1.71 -3.03 13.87
C ARG A 52 -2.43 -4.36 13.82
N THR A 53 -2.27 -5.12 12.74
CA THR A 53 -2.88 -6.45 12.59
C THR A 53 -1.92 -7.36 11.84
N SER A 54 -1.65 -8.53 12.42
CA SER A 54 -0.86 -9.59 11.80
C SER A 54 -1.69 -10.87 11.73
N HIS A 55 -2.59 -10.95 10.74
CA HIS A 55 -3.30 -12.17 10.39
C HIS A 55 -2.57 -12.88 9.24
N PRO A 56 -2.61 -14.22 9.09
CA PRO A 56 -1.95 -14.91 7.98
C PRO A 56 -2.31 -14.35 6.60
N SER A 57 -3.57 -13.96 6.39
CA SER A 57 -4.07 -13.41 5.13
C SER A 57 -4.08 -11.89 5.03
N LEU A 58 -3.86 -11.17 6.14
CA LEU A 58 -4.02 -9.72 6.19
C LEU A 58 -2.98 -9.07 7.10
N LYS A 59 -2.26 -8.10 6.55
CA LYS A 59 -1.40 -7.19 7.30
C LYS A 59 -2.00 -5.80 7.29
N VAL A 60 -2.05 -5.16 8.45
CA VAL A 60 -2.49 -3.77 8.57
C VAL A 60 -1.41 -2.99 9.29
N LEU A 61 -0.89 -1.95 8.65
CA LEU A 61 0.12 -1.07 9.23
C LEU A 61 -0.39 0.36 9.26
N ARG A 62 0.03 1.15 10.26
CA ARG A 62 -0.39 2.54 10.44
C ARG A 62 0.79 3.45 10.71
N ASP A 63 0.82 4.63 10.09
CA ASP A 63 1.84 5.65 10.38
C ASP A 63 1.41 6.58 11.53
N ALA A 64 2.34 7.43 11.99
CA ALA A 64 2.08 8.39 13.06
C ALA A 64 1.01 9.44 12.71
N SER A 65 0.71 9.64 11.43
CA SER A 65 -0.32 10.57 10.95
C SER A 65 -1.71 9.94 10.90
N GLY A 66 -1.85 8.65 11.21
CA GLY A 66 -3.12 7.93 11.21
C GLY A 66 -3.47 7.24 9.90
N ASN A 67 -2.59 7.32 8.90
CA ASN A 67 -2.78 6.65 7.62
C ASN A 67 -2.55 5.16 7.75
N GLU A 68 -3.24 4.36 6.95
CA GLU A 68 -3.22 2.90 7.05
C GLU A 68 -2.92 2.24 5.70
N ILE A 69 -2.05 1.22 5.73
CA ILE A 69 -1.80 0.29 4.63
C ILE A 69 -2.37 -1.06 5.03
N SER A 70 -3.40 -1.52 4.34
CA SER A 70 -3.95 -2.86 4.49
C SER A 70 -3.53 -3.71 3.30
N TRP A 71 -2.88 -4.84 3.53
CA TRP A 71 -2.42 -5.74 2.49
C TRP A 71 -2.99 -7.15 2.68
N VAL A 72 -3.72 -7.63 1.68
CA VAL A 72 -4.27 -8.97 1.62
C VAL A 72 -3.24 -9.90 0.96
N CYS A 73 -2.49 -10.63 1.77
CA CYS A 73 -1.35 -11.45 1.34
C CYS A 73 -1.71 -12.46 0.23
N SER A 74 -2.91 -13.04 0.28
CA SER A 74 -3.35 -14.08 -0.67
C SER A 74 -3.72 -13.56 -2.06
N THR A 75 -3.99 -12.26 -2.20
CA THR A 75 -4.45 -11.67 -3.47
C THR A 75 -3.53 -10.57 -3.99
N GLY A 76 -2.55 -10.15 -3.19
CA GLY A 76 -1.73 -8.99 -3.50
C GLY A 76 -2.47 -7.65 -3.37
N ARG A 77 -3.77 -7.64 -3.03
CA ARG A 77 -4.55 -6.40 -2.93
C ARG A 77 -4.04 -5.53 -1.79
N VAL A 78 -3.83 -4.25 -2.09
CA VAL A 78 -3.39 -3.24 -1.13
C VAL A 78 -4.42 -2.12 -1.09
N ARG A 79 -4.87 -1.80 0.11
CA ARG A 79 -5.69 -0.62 0.38
C ARG A 79 -4.83 0.40 1.12
N LEU A 80 -4.82 1.62 0.60
CA LEU A 80 -4.24 2.78 1.26
C LEU A 80 -5.40 3.63 1.77
N ARG A 81 -5.45 3.84 3.08
CA ARG A 81 -6.45 4.68 3.71
C ARG A 81 -5.77 5.90 4.31
N VAL A 82 -6.22 7.08 3.91
CA VAL A 82 -5.72 8.33 4.51
C VAL A 82 -6.46 8.63 5.80
N ASP A 83 -5.85 9.39 6.70
CA ASP A 83 -6.50 9.81 7.94
C ASP A 83 -7.78 10.62 7.68
N TYR A 84 -8.81 10.38 8.50
CA TYR A 84 -10.13 10.97 8.27
C TYR A 84 -10.20 12.46 8.63
N LEU A 85 -9.29 12.95 9.48
CA LEU A 85 -9.16 14.36 9.83
C LEU A 85 -8.45 15.15 8.73
N LEU A 86 -7.82 14.50 7.75
CA LEU A 86 -7.20 15.18 6.63
C LEU A 86 -8.28 15.84 5.75
N PRO A 87 -8.15 17.16 5.44
CA PRO A 87 -9.07 17.85 4.53
C PRO A 87 -9.16 17.17 3.17
N ARG A 88 -10.36 17.13 2.59
CA ARG A 88 -10.67 16.37 1.37
C ARG A 88 -9.71 16.69 0.23
N GLU A 89 -9.43 17.96 0.02
CA GLU A 89 -8.58 18.50 -1.04
C GLU A 89 -7.12 18.02 -0.96
N ARG A 90 -6.68 17.53 0.20
CA ARG A 90 -5.32 16.98 0.41
C ARG A 90 -5.25 15.46 0.36
N ARG A 91 -6.39 14.77 0.32
CA ARG A 91 -6.44 13.30 0.45
C ARG A 91 -5.81 12.58 -0.73
N GLU A 92 -5.98 13.09 -1.94
CA GLU A 92 -5.34 12.50 -3.14
C GLU A 92 -3.82 12.65 -3.10
N GLU A 93 -3.32 13.83 -2.73
CA GLU A 93 -1.88 14.05 -2.56
C GLU A 93 -1.30 13.08 -1.53
N GLU A 94 -1.96 12.93 -0.39
CA GLU A 94 -1.51 12.04 0.67
C GLU A 94 -1.59 10.56 0.27
N ALA A 95 -2.62 10.15 -0.47
CA ALA A 95 -2.72 8.81 -1.00
C ALA A 95 -1.59 8.51 -2.00
N ARG A 96 -1.23 9.46 -2.87
CA ARG A 96 -0.09 9.34 -3.79
C ARG A 96 1.23 9.28 -3.03
N ARG A 97 1.39 10.05 -1.94
CA ARG A 97 2.56 9.96 -1.05
C ARG A 97 2.67 8.57 -0.42
N LEU A 98 1.59 8.06 0.16
CA LEU A 98 1.54 6.71 0.76
C LEU A 98 1.86 5.63 -0.28
N HIS A 99 1.30 5.76 -1.49
CA HIS A 99 1.60 4.85 -2.59
C HIS A 99 3.09 4.86 -2.95
N GLY A 100 3.70 6.04 -3.05
CA GLY A 100 5.14 6.19 -3.29
C GLY A 100 5.98 5.54 -2.19
N VAL A 101 5.60 5.70 -0.92
CA VAL A 101 6.28 5.04 0.22
C VAL A 101 6.17 3.52 0.12
N PHE A 102 4.97 3.01 -0.19
CA PHE A 102 4.72 1.58 -0.36
C PHE A 102 5.55 0.99 -1.50
N VAL A 103 5.56 1.63 -2.67
CA VAL A 103 6.37 1.22 -3.83
C VAL A 103 7.87 1.27 -3.50
N ALA A 104 8.32 2.27 -2.75
CA ALA A 104 9.72 2.36 -2.35
C ALA A 104 10.12 1.26 -1.36
N ALA A 105 9.24 0.87 -0.44
CA ALA A 105 9.46 -0.27 0.45
C ALA A 105 9.50 -1.59 -0.35
N LEU A 106 8.63 -1.72 -1.35
CA LEU A 106 8.59 -2.89 -2.23
C LEU A 106 9.88 -3.12 -3.02
N ARG A 107 10.55 -2.03 -3.43
CA ARG A 107 11.80 -2.09 -4.20
C ARG A 107 13.03 -2.34 -3.33
N ALA A 108 12.88 -2.24 -2.02
CA ALA A 108 13.96 -2.45 -1.06
C ALA A 108 14.02 -3.91 -0.56
N VAL A 109 13.07 -4.76 -0.98
CA VAL A 109 12.97 -6.19 -0.62
C VAL A 109 13.26 -7.07 -1.82
#